data_AF-A0A350HA03-F1
#
_entry.id   AF-A0A350HA03-F1
#
_cell.length_a   1.000
_cell.length_b   1.000
_cell.length_c   1.000
_cell.angle_alpha   90.00
_cell.angle_beta   90.00
_cell.angle_gamma   90.00
#
_symmetry.space_group_name_H-M   'P 1'
#
loop_
_entity.id
_entity.type
_entity.pdbx_description
1 polymer ?
#
loop_
_entity_poly.entity_id
_entity_poly.type
_entity_poly.pdbx_seq_one_letter_code
_entity_poly.pdbx_strand_id
1 'polypeptide(L)'
;STVVFGSDSHTTSHGAFGAAGIPVGRTETASLWALGETWLKVPESFKIIIKGTPQKNIFPKDVILHIIGKIGADGATYISVEFTGEYVDKMSMGGRMTFCNLSAEMGAKDAIIPVDDTTRAFLKDRLKKEYEPLYADKDAKYAKTLEFDVTNLKPQIAKPHKVDNVSDVSEVAGKKVDVFFLGTCTNGRVEDLEVAANILKGKKIKADSRLLVYPASKEVLLTCLDKGIIKTLVEAGGEINTPACGPCLGAYGGVLAPNERALSTANRNFKGRMGCSENTEVYLASPATVAVSALYGEITEYKGE
;
A
#
# COMPACT_ATOMS: atom_id res chain seq x y z
N SER A 1 -12.70 -15.58 15.07
CA SER A 1 -11.45 -14.81 14.82
C SER A 1 -10.42 -15.67 14.10
N THR A 2 -9.37 -15.05 13.57
CA THR A 2 -8.26 -15.77 12.94
C THR A 2 -6.94 -15.02 13.20
N VAL A 3 -5.89 -15.78 13.51
CA VAL A 3 -4.50 -15.29 13.57
C VAL A 3 -3.78 -15.85 12.35
N VAL A 4 -3.10 -15.00 11.60
CA VAL A 4 -2.38 -15.35 10.39
C VAL A 4 -0.90 -15.09 10.61
N PHE A 5 -0.10 -16.15 10.65
CA PHE A 5 1.36 -16.05 10.68
C PHE A 5 1.92 -16.14 9.26
N GLY A 6 2.86 -15.27 8.94
CA GLY A 6 3.51 -15.25 7.62
C GLY A 6 4.97 -14.87 7.71
N SER A 7 5.81 -15.55 6.90
CA SER A 7 7.23 -15.23 6.77
C SER A 7 7.49 -14.05 5.83
N ASP A 8 6.71 -12.98 6.02
CA ASP A 8 6.84 -11.71 5.31
C ASP A 8 6.45 -10.56 6.24
N SER A 9 7.22 -9.47 6.21
CA SER A 9 7.00 -8.31 7.08
C SER A 9 5.62 -7.64 6.91
N HIS A 10 4.99 -7.77 5.74
CA HIS A 10 3.69 -7.18 5.42
C HIS A 10 2.53 -8.17 5.61
N THR A 11 2.74 -9.24 6.39
CA THR A 11 1.65 -10.12 6.84
C THR A 11 0.56 -9.33 7.57
N THR A 12 0.89 -8.15 8.11
CA THR A 12 -0.04 -7.14 8.63
C THR A 12 -1.20 -6.83 7.70
N SER A 13 -1.02 -6.97 6.37
CA SER A 13 -2.08 -6.75 5.35
C SER A 13 -3.36 -7.55 5.62
N HIS A 14 -3.27 -8.72 6.25
CA HIS A 14 -4.43 -9.56 6.58
C HIS A 14 -5.35 -8.91 7.63
N GLY A 15 -4.86 -7.89 8.31
CA GLY A 15 -5.61 -6.95 9.14
C GLY A 15 -6.85 -6.35 8.52
N ALA A 16 -6.81 -6.15 7.20
CA ALA A 16 -7.92 -5.60 6.43
C ALA A 16 -9.19 -6.47 6.51
N PHE A 17 -9.04 -7.74 6.90
CA PHE A 17 -10.12 -8.72 7.03
C PHE A 17 -10.53 -8.97 8.48
N GLY A 18 -10.12 -8.13 9.43
CA GLY A 18 -10.36 -8.34 10.86
C GLY A 18 -9.62 -9.56 11.42
N ALA A 19 -8.46 -9.90 10.87
CA ALA A 19 -7.59 -10.97 11.34
C ALA A 19 -6.28 -10.38 11.88
N ALA A 20 -5.72 -10.99 12.92
CA ALA A 20 -4.40 -10.60 13.42
C ALA A 20 -3.32 -11.15 12.49
N GLY A 21 -2.85 -10.33 11.55
CA GLY A 21 -1.78 -10.66 10.62
C GLY A 21 -0.40 -10.38 11.21
N ILE A 22 0.32 -11.41 11.63
CA ILE A 22 1.56 -11.28 12.39
C ILE A 22 2.76 -11.77 11.56
N PRO A 23 3.73 -10.90 11.26
CA PRO A 23 4.97 -11.30 10.63
C PRO A 23 5.85 -12.10 11.60
N VAL A 24 6.43 -13.19 11.09
CA VAL A 24 7.33 -14.10 11.83
C VAL A 24 8.57 -14.44 11.01
N GLY A 25 9.66 -14.77 11.71
CA GLY A 25 10.91 -15.21 11.10
C GLY A 25 10.83 -16.62 10.51
N ARG A 26 11.88 -17.03 9.79
CA ARG A 26 11.96 -18.37 9.19
C ARG A 26 12.01 -19.48 10.24
N THR A 27 12.74 -19.27 11.34
CA THR A 27 12.82 -20.24 12.44
C THR A 27 11.46 -20.40 13.14
N GLU A 28 10.78 -19.29 13.43
CA GLU A 28 9.42 -19.32 14.01
C GLU A 28 8.43 -20.00 13.06
N THR A 29 8.55 -19.77 11.76
CA THR A 29 7.73 -20.46 10.73
C THR A 29 7.96 -21.97 10.76
N ALA A 30 9.21 -22.42 10.87
CA ALA A 30 9.53 -23.85 10.99
C ALA A 30 8.93 -24.46 12.27
N SER A 31 9.03 -23.76 13.41
CA SER A 31 8.40 -24.19 14.67
C SER A 31 6.88 -24.26 14.56
N LEU A 32 6.24 -23.26 13.94
CA LEU A 32 4.80 -23.24 13.68
C LEU A 32 4.36 -24.42 12.82
N TRP A 33 5.13 -24.80 11.81
CA TRP A 33 4.81 -25.99 10.99
C TRP A 33 4.99 -27.30 11.75
N ALA A 34 5.99 -27.38 12.63
CA ALA A 34 6.27 -28.58 13.40
C ALA A 34 5.28 -28.80 14.56
N LEU A 35 4.87 -27.72 15.23
CA LEU A 35 4.11 -27.78 16.48
C LEU A 35 2.65 -27.31 16.32
N GLY A 36 2.34 -26.50 15.30
CA GLY A 36 1.02 -25.90 15.12
C GLY A 36 0.73 -24.71 16.03
N GLU A 37 1.69 -24.32 16.88
CA GLU A 37 1.54 -23.28 17.89
C GLU A 37 2.83 -22.45 18.05
N THR A 38 2.71 -21.27 18.65
CA THR A 38 3.83 -20.37 18.94
C THR A 38 3.55 -19.48 20.14
N TRP A 39 4.60 -18.86 20.67
CA TRP A 39 4.51 -17.90 21.76
C TRP A 39 4.46 -16.48 21.22
N LEU A 40 3.50 -15.70 21.72
CA LEU A 40 3.37 -14.28 21.43
C LEU A 40 3.22 -13.51 22.73
N LYS A 41 3.97 -12.43 22.88
CA LYS A 41 3.61 -11.39 23.84
C LYS A 41 2.49 -10.55 23.23
N VAL A 42 1.39 -10.41 23.97
CA VAL A 42 0.25 -9.60 23.54
C VAL A 42 0.69 -8.15 23.44
N PRO A 43 0.58 -7.50 22.27
CA PRO A 43 0.93 -6.10 22.11
C PRO A 43 -0.09 -5.19 22.79
N GLU A 44 0.34 -4.00 23.23
CA GLU A 44 -0.60 -2.92 23.52
C GLU A 44 -1.24 -2.42 22.22
N SER A 45 -2.35 -1.70 22.33
CA SER A 45 -3.11 -1.25 21.15
C SER A 45 -3.19 0.27 21.03
N PHE A 46 -3.00 0.77 19.82
CA PHE A 46 -3.35 2.15 19.46
C PHE A 46 -4.65 2.15 18.65
N LYS A 47 -5.52 3.11 18.96
CA LYS A 47 -6.70 3.42 18.13
C LYS A 47 -6.39 4.63 17.26
N ILE A 48 -6.46 4.46 15.95
CA ILE A 48 -6.33 5.55 14.97
C ILE A 48 -7.70 5.82 14.37
N ILE A 49 -8.24 7.00 14.66
CA ILE A 49 -9.55 7.47 14.19
C ILE A 49 -9.34 8.41 13.01
N ILE A 50 -9.92 8.08 11.87
CA ILE A 50 -9.78 8.87 10.63
C ILE A 50 -11.14 9.49 10.29
N LYS A 51 -11.19 10.82 10.35
CA LYS A 51 -12.40 11.63 10.20
C LYS A 51 -12.39 12.41 8.90
N GLY A 52 -13.57 12.75 8.41
CA GLY A 52 -13.76 13.59 7.24
C GLY A 52 -13.78 12.79 5.94
N THR A 53 -14.17 13.48 4.87
CA THR A 53 -14.17 12.95 3.51
C THR A 53 -13.15 13.76 2.70
N PRO A 54 -12.07 13.13 2.19
CA PRO A 54 -11.03 13.86 1.48
C PRO A 54 -11.50 14.27 0.08
N GLN A 55 -10.70 15.10 -0.58
CA GLN A 55 -10.91 15.47 -1.98
C GLN A 55 -10.79 14.25 -2.91
N LYS A 56 -11.41 14.30 -4.10
CA LYS A 56 -11.49 13.16 -5.05
C LYS A 56 -10.13 12.67 -5.56
N ASN A 57 -9.10 13.50 -5.48
CA ASN A 57 -7.74 13.20 -5.88
C ASN A 57 -6.90 12.53 -4.78
N ILE A 58 -7.48 12.29 -3.60
CA ILE A 58 -6.83 11.64 -2.47
C ILE A 58 -7.21 10.16 -2.42
N PHE A 59 -6.21 9.31 -2.32
CA PHE A 59 -6.36 7.86 -2.28
C PHE A 59 -5.98 7.32 -0.90
N PRO A 60 -6.35 6.07 -0.56
CA PRO A 60 -5.94 5.43 0.68
C PRO A 60 -4.44 5.49 0.94
N LYS A 61 -3.63 5.40 -0.12
CA LYS A 61 -2.17 5.53 -0.06
C LYS A 61 -1.71 6.89 0.46
N ASP A 62 -2.35 7.98 0.04
CA ASP A 62 -2.00 9.33 0.51
C ASP A 62 -2.29 9.47 2.01
N VAL A 63 -3.45 8.99 2.47
CA VAL A 63 -3.86 9.07 3.87
C VAL A 63 -2.92 8.27 4.79
N ILE A 64 -2.60 7.02 4.43
CA ILE A 64 -1.71 6.22 5.28
C ILE A 64 -0.28 6.76 5.28
N LEU A 65 0.21 7.32 4.16
CA LEU A 65 1.51 8.01 4.15
C LEU A 65 1.47 9.23 5.07
N HIS A 66 0.40 10.04 5.04
CA HIS A 66 0.23 11.15 5.98
C HIS A 66 0.35 10.71 7.44
N ILE A 67 -0.36 9.62 7.79
CA ILE A 67 -0.33 9.05 9.14
C ILE A 67 1.09 8.59 9.50
N ILE A 68 1.76 7.84 8.63
CA ILE A 68 3.14 7.36 8.85
C ILE A 68 4.11 8.53 9.01
N GLY A 69 3.97 9.59 8.22
CA GLY A 69 4.81 10.80 8.35
C GLY A 69 4.61 11.54 9.68
N LYS A 70 3.42 11.43 10.30
CA LYS A 70 3.14 12.02 11.62
C LYS A 70 3.55 11.11 12.79
N ILE A 71 3.48 9.80 12.62
CA ILE A 71 3.80 8.81 13.66
C ILE A 71 5.30 8.49 13.68
N GLY A 72 5.95 8.45 12.52
CA GLY A 72 7.34 8.04 12.34
C GLY A 72 7.50 6.52 12.17
N ALA A 73 8.64 6.10 11.64
CA ALA A 73 8.92 4.70 11.31
C ALA A 73 8.91 3.75 12.52
N ASP A 74 9.25 4.27 13.71
CA ASP A 74 9.27 3.50 14.98
C ASP A 74 8.08 3.82 15.89
N GLY A 75 7.14 4.67 15.43
CA GLY A 75 6.11 5.26 16.28
C GLY A 75 5.03 4.29 16.76
N ALA A 76 4.92 3.09 16.17
CA ALA A 76 4.04 2.01 16.59
C ALA A 76 4.81 0.69 16.83
N THR A 77 6.10 0.76 17.20
CA THR A 77 6.93 -0.43 17.44
C THR A 77 6.29 -1.38 18.45
N TYR A 78 6.02 -2.62 18.03
CA TYR A 78 5.39 -3.66 18.84
C TYR A 78 3.96 -3.32 19.34
N ILE A 79 3.25 -2.45 18.62
CA ILE A 79 1.87 -2.06 18.91
C ILE A 79 0.93 -2.70 17.89
N SER A 80 -0.27 -3.10 18.36
CA SER A 80 -1.40 -3.43 17.49
C SER A 80 -2.16 -2.16 17.11
N VAL A 81 -2.32 -1.90 15.83
CA VAL A 81 -2.99 -0.67 15.36
C VAL A 81 -4.39 -0.98 14.89
N GLU A 82 -5.40 -0.43 15.56
CA GLU A 82 -6.80 -0.50 15.15
C GLU A 82 -7.19 0.79 14.41
N PHE A 83 -7.57 0.67 13.13
CA PHE A 83 -8.07 1.79 12.34
C PHE A 83 -9.61 1.83 12.39
N THR A 84 -10.15 3.01 12.67
CA THR A 84 -11.60 3.26 12.78
C THR A 84 -11.95 4.64 12.23
N GLY A 85 -13.24 4.94 12.13
CA GLY A 85 -13.76 6.26 11.79
C GLY A 85 -14.37 6.33 10.39
N GLU A 86 -15.03 7.46 10.12
CA GLU A 86 -15.87 7.68 8.93
C GLU A 86 -15.16 7.34 7.62
N TYR A 87 -13.86 7.67 7.50
CA TYR A 87 -13.10 7.39 6.30
C TYR A 87 -12.86 5.89 6.09
N VAL A 88 -12.62 5.14 7.17
CA VAL A 88 -12.39 3.69 7.14
C VAL A 88 -13.68 2.95 6.76
N ASP A 89 -14.81 3.38 7.30
CA ASP A 89 -16.12 2.76 7.04
C ASP A 89 -16.50 2.81 5.56
N LYS A 90 -16.09 3.88 4.85
CA LYS A 90 -16.33 4.08 3.40
C LYS A 90 -15.25 3.45 2.51
N MET A 91 -14.19 2.91 3.08
CA MET A 91 -13.02 2.44 2.34
C MET A 91 -13.27 1.08 1.67
N SER A 92 -12.88 0.95 0.40
CA SER A 92 -12.87 -0.34 -0.30
C SER A 92 -11.92 -1.33 0.39
N MET A 93 -12.10 -2.64 0.13
CA MET A 93 -11.17 -3.65 0.64
C MET A 93 -9.73 -3.44 0.20
N GLY A 94 -9.49 -2.94 -1.02
CA GLY A 94 -8.13 -2.68 -1.47
C GLY A 94 -7.50 -1.50 -0.74
N GLY A 95 -8.26 -0.44 -0.45
CA GLY A 95 -7.83 0.62 0.45
C GLY A 95 -7.47 0.10 1.85
N ARG A 96 -8.29 -0.78 2.43
CA ARG A 96 -8.03 -1.39 3.74
C ARG A 96 -6.75 -2.20 3.75
N MET A 97 -6.52 -2.97 2.67
CA MET A 97 -5.26 -3.67 2.46
C MET A 97 -4.08 -2.72 2.38
N THR A 98 -4.20 -1.59 1.67
CA THR A 98 -3.14 -0.56 1.61
C THR A 98 -2.80 -0.05 3.00
N PHE A 99 -3.79 0.23 3.84
CA PHE A 99 -3.61 0.67 5.23
C PHE A 99 -2.86 -0.37 6.06
N CYS A 100 -3.42 -1.58 6.17
CA CYS A 100 -2.84 -2.61 7.01
C CYS A 100 -1.46 -3.07 6.49
N ASN A 101 -1.23 -3.04 5.18
CA ASN A 101 0.08 -3.30 4.57
C ASN A 101 1.11 -2.29 5.07
N LEU A 102 0.84 -0.99 4.89
CA LEU A 102 1.80 0.06 5.22
C LEU A 102 1.99 0.30 6.72
N SER A 103 1.13 -0.24 7.59
CA SER A 103 1.37 -0.22 9.03
C SER A 103 2.69 -0.86 9.46
N ALA A 104 3.22 -1.80 8.67
CA ALA A 104 4.55 -2.36 8.91
C ALA A 104 5.65 -1.29 8.86
N GLU A 105 5.43 -0.21 8.09
CA GLU A 105 6.40 0.88 7.90
C GLU A 105 6.35 1.95 9.01
N MET A 106 5.44 1.80 9.99
CA MET A 106 5.48 2.53 11.27
C MET A 106 5.80 1.61 12.47
N GLY A 107 6.28 0.39 12.20
CA GLY A 107 6.72 -0.56 13.23
C GLY A 107 5.62 -1.38 13.88
N ALA A 108 4.37 -1.30 13.38
CA ALA A 108 3.23 -2.01 13.96
C ALA A 108 3.44 -3.53 13.95
N LYS A 109 3.08 -4.20 15.04
CA LYS A 109 3.14 -5.66 15.15
C LYS A 109 2.08 -6.32 14.28
N ASP A 110 0.88 -5.75 14.31
CA ASP A 110 -0.21 -6.00 13.39
C ASP A 110 -1.04 -4.71 13.23
N ALA A 111 -1.94 -4.74 12.26
CA ALA A 111 -2.94 -3.70 12.08
C ALA A 111 -4.27 -4.39 11.84
N ILE A 112 -5.37 -3.77 12.26
CA ILE A 112 -6.70 -4.36 12.20
C ILE A 112 -7.69 -3.28 11.76
N ILE A 113 -8.56 -3.66 10.81
CA ILE A 113 -9.76 -2.92 10.48
C ILE A 113 -10.96 -3.81 10.84
N PRO A 114 -11.90 -3.34 11.67
CA PRO A 114 -13.08 -4.12 12.06
C PRO A 114 -13.91 -4.57 10.86
N VAL A 115 -14.48 -5.77 10.97
CA VAL A 115 -15.26 -6.38 9.89
C VAL A 115 -16.66 -5.78 9.81
N ASP A 116 -16.96 -5.24 8.65
CA ASP A 116 -18.25 -4.65 8.27
C ASP A 116 -18.82 -5.33 7.01
N ASP A 117 -19.88 -4.75 6.44
CA ASP A 117 -20.53 -5.27 5.24
C ASP A 117 -19.61 -5.27 4.02
N THR A 118 -18.71 -4.29 3.89
CA THR A 118 -17.70 -4.27 2.82
C THR A 118 -16.81 -5.51 2.88
N THR A 119 -16.36 -5.86 4.08
CA THR A 119 -15.52 -7.03 4.32
C THR A 119 -16.29 -8.33 4.12
N ARG A 120 -17.53 -8.40 4.64
CA ARG A 120 -18.41 -9.56 4.48
C ARG A 120 -18.74 -9.83 3.01
N ALA A 121 -19.03 -8.78 2.24
CA ALA A 121 -19.29 -8.89 0.81
C ALA A 121 -18.08 -9.41 0.04
N PHE A 122 -16.87 -8.93 0.36
CA PHE A 122 -15.64 -9.42 -0.25
C PHE A 122 -15.35 -10.89 0.07
N LEU A 123 -15.66 -11.33 1.30
CA LEU A 123 -15.37 -12.67 1.78
C LEU A 123 -16.43 -13.72 1.40
N LYS A 124 -17.66 -13.32 1.07
CA LYS A 124 -18.84 -14.19 0.89
C LYS A 124 -18.55 -15.47 0.08
N ASP A 125 -17.88 -15.34 -1.07
CA ASP A 125 -17.59 -16.47 -1.98
C ASP A 125 -16.13 -16.96 -1.89
N ARG A 126 -15.37 -16.48 -0.89
CA ARG A 126 -13.94 -16.77 -0.71
C ARG A 126 -13.66 -17.59 0.55
N LEU A 127 -14.62 -17.69 1.46
CA LEU A 127 -14.49 -18.42 2.71
C LEU A 127 -14.64 -19.93 2.49
N LYS A 128 -13.67 -20.70 3.01
CA LYS A 128 -13.73 -22.17 3.06
C LYS A 128 -14.35 -22.70 4.36
N LYS A 129 -14.47 -21.84 5.37
CA LYS A 129 -14.98 -22.14 6.71
C LYS A 129 -15.74 -20.92 7.22
N GLU A 130 -16.65 -21.15 8.15
CA GLU A 130 -17.33 -20.05 8.85
C GLU A 130 -16.30 -19.15 9.53
N TYR A 131 -16.55 -17.85 9.41
CA TYR A 131 -15.70 -16.81 9.97
C TYR A 131 -16.55 -15.94 10.90
N GLU A 132 -16.25 -16.02 12.18
CA GLU A 132 -16.84 -15.17 13.20
C GLU A 132 -15.87 -14.01 13.50
N PRO A 133 -16.19 -12.76 13.09
CA PRO A 133 -15.35 -11.61 13.41
C PRO A 133 -15.40 -11.31 14.90
N LEU A 134 -14.27 -10.85 15.44
CA LEU A 134 -14.21 -10.27 16.78
C LEU A 134 -14.16 -8.75 16.67
N TYR A 135 -14.71 -8.12 17.70
CA TYR A 135 -14.80 -6.67 17.81
C TYR A 135 -14.18 -6.25 19.13
N ALA A 136 -13.61 -5.05 19.17
CA ALA A 136 -13.20 -4.45 20.42
C ALA A 136 -14.43 -4.21 21.32
N ASP A 137 -14.27 -4.47 22.62
CA ASP A 137 -15.28 -4.14 23.61
C ASP A 137 -15.48 -2.62 23.68
N LYS A 138 -16.67 -2.19 24.11
CA LYS A 138 -17.01 -0.75 24.20
C LYS A 138 -16.12 -0.01 25.19
N ASP A 139 -15.61 -0.70 26.20
CA ASP A 139 -14.73 -0.19 27.26
C ASP A 139 -13.26 -0.62 27.07
N ALA A 140 -12.89 -1.10 25.88
CA ALA A 140 -11.52 -1.45 25.55
C ALA A 140 -10.56 -0.27 25.80
N LYS A 141 -9.44 -0.55 26.47
CA LYS A 141 -8.41 0.44 26.79
C LYS A 141 -7.32 0.41 25.73
N TYR A 142 -6.98 1.59 25.22
CA TYR A 142 -5.90 1.78 24.25
C TYR A 142 -4.76 2.53 24.91
N ALA A 143 -3.52 2.13 24.63
CA ALA A 143 -2.34 2.85 25.09
C ALA A 143 -2.29 4.27 24.50
N LYS A 144 -2.83 4.46 23.29
CA LYS A 144 -3.00 5.77 22.67
C LYS A 144 -4.21 5.80 21.75
N THR A 145 -4.88 6.95 21.72
CA THR A 145 -5.86 7.28 20.67
C THR A 145 -5.33 8.46 19.87
N LEU A 146 -5.29 8.31 18.55
CA LEU A 146 -4.82 9.32 17.60
C LEU A 146 -5.97 9.66 16.65
N GLU A 147 -6.15 10.94 16.35
CA GLU A 147 -7.18 11.39 15.41
C GLU A 147 -6.54 12.13 14.24
N PHE A 148 -7.01 11.82 13.03
CA PHE A 148 -6.58 12.46 11.79
C PHE A 148 -7.80 12.94 11.00
N ASP A 149 -7.85 14.23 10.68
CA ASP A 149 -8.83 14.80 9.76
C ASP A 149 -8.23 14.87 8.35
N VAL A 150 -8.87 14.21 7.39
CA VAL A 150 -8.40 14.11 6.00
C VAL A 150 -9.13 15.04 5.05
N THR A 151 -10.05 15.88 5.53
CA THR A 151 -10.92 16.74 4.70
C THR A 151 -10.11 17.65 3.77
N ASN A 152 -9.03 18.25 4.29
CA ASN A 152 -8.15 19.16 3.54
C ASN A 152 -6.81 18.52 3.20
N LEU A 153 -6.72 17.19 3.23
CA LEU A 153 -5.49 16.49 2.88
C LEU A 153 -5.19 16.68 1.39
N LYS A 154 -3.92 16.93 1.07
CA LYS A 154 -3.39 17.01 -0.29
C LYS A 154 -2.71 15.69 -0.68
N PRO A 155 -2.47 15.41 -1.97
CA PRO A 155 -1.71 14.23 -2.38
C PRO A 155 -0.36 14.16 -1.65
N GLN A 156 -0.01 12.98 -1.14
CA GLN A 156 1.17 12.79 -0.28
C GLN A 156 2.24 11.99 -1.00
N ILE A 157 3.50 12.22 -0.63
CA ILE A 157 4.65 11.50 -1.19
C ILE A 157 5.69 11.21 -0.10
N ALA A 158 6.14 9.96 -0.02
CA ALA A 158 7.28 9.58 0.82
C ALA A 158 8.58 9.77 0.03
N LYS A 159 9.43 10.67 0.52
CA LYS A 159 10.72 11.02 -0.07
C LYS A 159 11.80 10.00 0.34
N PRO A 160 12.83 9.79 -0.49
CA PRO A 160 13.95 8.93 -0.13
C PRO A 160 14.63 9.40 1.17
N HIS A 161 15.28 8.53 1.94
CA HIS A 161 15.30 7.06 1.85
C HIS A 161 14.54 6.42 3.01
N LYS A 162 13.50 7.08 3.51
CA LYS A 162 12.67 6.58 4.61
C LYS A 162 11.20 6.79 4.30
N VAL A 163 10.36 5.83 4.69
CA VAL A 163 8.93 5.86 4.39
C VAL A 163 8.22 6.98 5.17
N ASP A 164 8.71 7.32 6.36
CA ASP A 164 8.20 8.39 7.21
C ASP A 164 8.63 9.81 6.81
N ASN A 165 9.49 9.96 5.78
CA ASN A 165 9.86 11.25 5.23
C ASN A 165 8.79 11.76 4.24
N VAL A 166 7.58 12.04 4.76
CA VAL A 166 6.41 12.37 3.94
C VAL A 166 6.21 13.88 3.83
N SER A 167 5.84 14.33 2.63
CA SER A 167 5.43 15.71 2.35
C SER A 167 4.28 15.75 1.35
N ASP A 168 3.73 16.93 1.11
CA ASP A 168 2.81 17.15 0.00
C ASP A 168 3.55 16.92 -1.33
N VAL A 169 2.87 16.39 -2.35
CA VAL A 169 3.45 16.18 -3.69
C VAL A 169 3.97 17.50 -4.27
N SER A 170 3.29 18.62 -4.01
CA SER A 170 3.69 19.95 -4.49
C SER A 170 5.09 20.39 -4.06
N GLU A 171 5.63 19.88 -2.94
CA GLU A 171 6.97 20.26 -2.46
C GLU A 171 8.11 19.68 -3.29
N VAL A 172 7.84 18.62 -4.05
CA VAL A 172 8.83 17.91 -4.86
C VAL A 172 8.41 17.81 -6.33
N ALA A 173 7.37 18.56 -6.72
CA ALA A 173 6.89 18.65 -8.08
C ALA A 173 8.00 19.16 -9.03
N GLY A 174 8.01 18.66 -10.27
CA GLY A 174 9.03 18.98 -11.27
C GLY A 174 10.35 18.22 -11.14
N LYS A 175 10.50 17.34 -10.14
CA LYS A 175 11.65 16.42 -10.08
C LYS A 175 11.52 15.37 -11.18
N LYS A 176 12.51 15.28 -12.06
CA LYS A 176 12.58 14.24 -13.11
C LYS A 176 12.53 12.83 -12.51
N VAL A 177 11.76 11.96 -13.14
CA VAL A 177 11.63 10.53 -12.79
C VAL A 177 11.89 9.69 -14.04
N ASP A 178 12.70 8.65 -13.90
CA ASP A 178 13.08 7.76 -15.00
C ASP A 178 12.20 6.50 -15.02
N VAL A 179 11.80 6.02 -13.84
CA VAL A 179 10.98 4.80 -13.68
C VAL A 179 9.70 5.09 -12.89
N PHE A 180 8.56 4.81 -13.50
CA PHE A 180 7.24 4.83 -12.86
C PHE A 180 6.81 3.40 -12.59
N PHE A 181 6.36 3.10 -11.38
CA PHE A 181 6.05 1.74 -10.97
C PHE A 181 4.67 1.65 -10.32
N LEU A 182 3.77 0.96 -11.01
CA LEU A 182 2.39 0.64 -10.59
C LEU A 182 2.29 -0.84 -10.17
N GLY A 183 1.85 -1.11 -8.95
CA GLY A 183 1.99 -2.41 -8.26
C GLY A 183 2.71 -2.26 -6.91
N THR A 184 2.72 -3.21 -5.97
CA THR A 184 2.48 -4.66 -5.98
C THR A 184 1.45 -5.04 -4.92
N CYS A 185 1.87 -5.54 -3.75
CA CYS A 185 0.99 -5.87 -2.64
C CYS A 185 0.32 -4.63 -2.03
N THR A 186 0.91 -3.43 -2.15
CA THR A 186 0.36 -2.18 -1.60
C THR A 186 -0.67 -1.51 -2.51
N ASN A 187 -0.39 -1.37 -3.81
CA ASN A 187 -1.33 -0.80 -4.81
C ASN A 187 -1.20 -1.44 -6.22
N GLY A 188 -1.63 -2.69 -6.40
CA GLY A 188 -1.68 -3.40 -7.68
C GLY A 188 -2.98 -4.15 -7.91
N ARG A 189 -4.07 -3.83 -7.19
CA ARG A 189 -5.41 -4.41 -7.41
C ARG A 189 -6.05 -3.83 -8.67
N VAL A 190 -7.21 -4.39 -9.05
CA VAL A 190 -8.01 -3.89 -10.17
C VAL A 190 -8.31 -2.41 -10.03
N GLU A 191 -8.77 -1.95 -8.86
CA GLU A 191 -9.09 -0.54 -8.61
C GLU A 191 -7.86 0.39 -8.74
N ASP A 192 -6.68 -0.06 -8.28
CA ASP A 192 -5.43 0.73 -8.37
C ASP A 192 -5.02 0.92 -9.85
N LEU A 193 -5.09 -0.17 -10.63
CA LEU A 193 -4.73 -0.16 -12.04
C LEU A 193 -5.77 0.56 -12.91
N GLU A 194 -7.04 0.51 -12.52
CA GLU A 194 -8.14 1.23 -13.17
C GLU A 194 -7.97 2.75 -13.02
N VAL A 195 -7.57 3.23 -11.85
CA VAL A 195 -7.22 4.65 -11.63
C VAL A 195 -6.13 5.10 -12.60
N ALA A 196 -5.03 4.35 -12.70
CA ALA A 196 -3.95 4.67 -13.60
C ALA A 196 -4.38 4.62 -15.08
N ALA A 197 -5.14 3.59 -15.47
CA ALA A 197 -5.63 3.44 -16.84
C ALA A 197 -6.55 4.59 -17.24
N ASN A 198 -7.44 5.06 -16.35
CA ASN A 198 -8.32 6.19 -16.62
C ASN A 198 -7.53 7.47 -16.89
N ILE A 199 -6.48 7.74 -16.10
CA ILE A 199 -5.63 8.92 -16.27
C ILE A 199 -4.84 8.86 -17.59
N LEU A 200 -4.35 7.67 -17.95
CA LEU A 200 -3.49 7.43 -19.11
C LEU A 200 -4.25 7.18 -20.41
N LYS A 201 -5.57 7.01 -20.37
CA LYS A 201 -6.39 6.64 -21.53
C LYS A 201 -6.23 7.63 -22.69
N GLY A 202 -5.85 7.12 -23.86
CA GLY A 202 -5.64 7.92 -25.07
C GLY A 202 -4.41 8.82 -25.04
N LYS A 203 -3.54 8.68 -24.03
CA LYS A 203 -2.30 9.45 -23.86
C LYS A 203 -1.10 8.51 -23.97
N LYS A 204 0.11 9.08 -24.02
CA LYS A 204 1.37 8.34 -23.99
C LYS A 204 2.23 8.85 -22.84
N ILE A 205 2.93 7.95 -22.16
CA ILE A 205 3.94 8.34 -21.18
C ILE A 205 5.10 9.07 -21.87
N LYS A 206 5.93 9.76 -21.08
CA LYS A 206 7.15 10.40 -21.58
C LYS A 206 8.07 9.37 -22.24
N ALA A 207 8.59 9.69 -23.43
CA ALA A 207 9.32 8.74 -24.29
C ALA A 207 10.56 8.08 -23.64
N ASP A 208 11.25 8.80 -22.74
CA ASP A 208 12.47 8.31 -22.07
C ASP A 208 12.19 7.73 -20.68
N SER A 209 10.91 7.50 -20.34
CA SER A 209 10.49 6.96 -19.06
C SER A 209 9.98 5.54 -19.19
N ARG A 210 10.20 4.72 -18.17
CA ARG A 210 9.68 3.35 -18.08
C ARG A 210 8.47 3.31 -17.16
N LEU A 211 7.32 2.84 -17.65
CA LEU A 211 6.15 2.57 -16.80
C LEU A 211 6.01 1.07 -16.57
N LEU A 212 6.46 0.61 -15.42
CA LEU A 212 6.38 -0.79 -15.01
C LEU A 212 5.05 -1.08 -14.33
N VAL A 213 4.30 -2.06 -14.83
CA VAL A 213 3.00 -2.45 -14.29
C VAL A 213 3.04 -3.90 -13.79
N TYR A 214 2.85 -4.08 -12.49
CA TYR A 214 2.79 -5.38 -11.82
C TYR A 214 1.43 -5.56 -11.14
N PRO A 215 0.49 -6.27 -11.80
CA PRO A 215 -0.75 -6.68 -11.17
C PRO A 215 -0.49 -7.52 -9.93
N ALA A 216 -1.26 -7.31 -8.86
CA ALA A 216 -1.03 -7.93 -7.55
C ALA A 216 -1.21 -9.46 -7.55
N SER A 217 -1.97 -10.00 -8.51
CA SER A 217 -2.19 -11.44 -8.64
C SER A 217 -2.57 -11.82 -10.06
N LYS A 218 -2.58 -13.13 -10.34
CA LYS A 218 -3.14 -13.69 -11.59
C LYS A 218 -4.61 -13.32 -11.78
N GLU A 219 -5.41 -13.39 -10.72
CA GLU A 219 -6.85 -13.02 -10.75
C GLU A 219 -7.03 -11.55 -11.17
N VAL A 220 -6.21 -10.66 -10.60
CA VAL A 220 -6.23 -9.24 -10.95
C VAL A 220 -5.82 -9.02 -12.40
N LEU A 221 -4.72 -9.66 -12.85
CA LEU A 221 -4.28 -9.54 -14.24
C LEU A 221 -5.37 -9.96 -15.22
N LEU A 222 -6.00 -11.12 -15.01
CA LEU A 222 -7.09 -11.62 -15.87
C LEU A 222 -8.28 -10.66 -15.86
N THR A 223 -8.71 -10.19 -14.68
CA THR A 223 -9.81 -9.21 -14.57
C THR A 223 -9.49 -7.91 -15.31
N CYS A 224 -8.26 -7.41 -15.20
CA CYS A 224 -7.83 -6.20 -15.90
C CYS A 224 -7.72 -6.40 -17.43
N LEU A 225 -7.41 -7.62 -17.90
CA LEU A 225 -7.46 -7.96 -19.33
C LEU A 225 -8.90 -7.90 -19.84
N ASP A 226 -9.83 -8.56 -19.14
CA ASP A 226 -11.25 -8.61 -19.52
C ASP A 226 -11.89 -7.21 -19.54
N LYS A 227 -11.50 -6.34 -18.60
CA LYS A 227 -11.94 -4.95 -18.54
C LYS A 227 -11.24 -4.01 -19.55
N GLY A 228 -10.23 -4.47 -20.28
CA GLY A 228 -9.44 -3.62 -21.19
C GLY A 228 -8.50 -2.62 -20.49
N ILE A 229 -8.31 -2.74 -19.18
CA ILE A 229 -7.38 -1.92 -18.38
C ILE A 229 -5.95 -2.18 -18.86
N ILE A 230 -5.57 -3.44 -19.02
CA ILE A 230 -4.22 -3.81 -19.49
C ILE A 230 -3.97 -3.25 -20.88
N LYS A 231 -4.94 -3.35 -21.80
CA LYS A 231 -4.84 -2.77 -23.14
C LYS A 231 -4.56 -1.27 -23.07
N THR A 232 -5.31 -0.55 -22.24
CA THR A 232 -5.13 0.90 -22.05
C THR A 232 -3.74 1.25 -21.53
N LEU A 233 -3.22 0.49 -20.56
CA LEU A 233 -1.89 0.71 -20.00
C LEU A 233 -0.78 0.41 -21.02
N VAL A 234 -0.91 -0.66 -21.82
CA VAL A 234 0.02 -0.97 -22.92
C VAL A 234 -0.02 0.11 -23.99
N GLU A 235 -1.22 0.54 -24.38
CA GLU A 235 -1.42 1.63 -25.34
C GLU A 235 -0.81 2.94 -24.82
N ALA A 236 -0.74 3.18 -23.51
CA ALA A 236 -0.06 4.33 -22.95
C ALA A 236 1.48 4.22 -22.95
N GLY A 237 2.04 3.03 -23.21
CA GLY A 237 3.48 2.74 -23.15
C GLY A 237 3.92 1.98 -21.90
N GLY A 238 2.98 1.40 -21.15
CA GLY A 238 3.26 0.58 -19.97
C GLY A 238 3.80 -0.81 -20.32
N GLU A 239 4.80 -1.24 -19.56
CA GLU A 239 5.39 -2.57 -19.59
C GLU A 239 4.67 -3.47 -18.57
N ILE A 240 3.82 -4.37 -19.08
CA ILE A 240 3.06 -5.30 -18.25
C ILE A 240 3.94 -6.48 -17.87
N ASN A 241 4.12 -6.69 -16.58
CA ASN A 241 4.94 -7.76 -16.04
C ASN A 241 4.08 -8.89 -15.46
N THR A 242 4.70 -10.05 -15.28
CA THR A 242 4.06 -11.17 -14.57
C THR A 242 3.76 -10.77 -13.12
N PRO A 243 2.61 -11.18 -12.53
CA PRO A 243 2.29 -10.89 -11.14
C PRO A 243 3.39 -11.38 -10.19
N ALA A 244 4.14 -10.43 -9.62
CA ALA A 244 5.32 -10.67 -8.79
C ALA A 244 5.63 -9.42 -7.95
N CYS A 245 6.52 -9.54 -6.96
CA CYS A 245 6.99 -8.42 -6.13
C CYS A 245 8.15 -7.63 -6.78
N GLY A 246 8.10 -7.41 -8.10
CA GLY A 246 9.15 -6.69 -8.85
C GLY A 246 8.87 -5.21 -9.01
N PRO A 247 9.89 -4.32 -9.01
CA PRO A 247 11.26 -4.50 -8.52
C PRO A 247 11.38 -4.23 -7.00
N CYS A 248 10.33 -4.48 -6.19
CA CYS A 248 10.28 -4.07 -4.78
C CYS A 248 11.49 -4.52 -3.94
N LEU A 249 12.14 -5.63 -4.31
CA LEU A 249 13.28 -6.22 -3.60
C LEU A 249 14.54 -6.28 -4.49
N GLY A 250 14.57 -5.56 -5.61
CA GLY A 250 15.59 -5.72 -6.65
C GLY A 250 15.45 -7.03 -7.45
N ALA A 251 14.24 -7.55 -7.57
CA ALA A 251 13.93 -8.83 -8.22
C ALA A 251 12.88 -8.67 -9.33
N TYR A 252 12.72 -9.69 -10.18
CA TYR A 252 11.66 -9.83 -11.19
C TYR A 252 11.66 -8.81 -12.35
N GLY A 253 12.72 -8.02 -12.51
CA GLY A 253 12.91 -7.11 -13.65
C GLY A 253 12.58 -5.64 -13.33
N GLY A 254 13.08 -4.72 -14.16
CA GLY A 254 12.85 -3.28 -13.99
C GLY A 254 13.63 -2.64 -12.84
N VAL A 255 14.78 -3.21 -12.47
CA VAL A 255 15.68 -2.62 -11.45
C VAL A 255 16.20 -1.25 -11.89
N LEU A 256 16.57 -0.43 -10.91
CA LEU A 256 17.18 0.87 -11.17
C LEU A 256 18.64 0.71 -11.58
N ALA A 257 19.05 1.53 -12.54
CA ALA A 257 20.43 1.80 -12.91
C ALA A 257 21.01 2.94 -12.04
N PRO A 258 22.34 3.12 -12.03
CA PRO A 258 22.96 4.24 -11.32
C PRO A 258 22.35 5.59 -11.73
N ASN A 259 22.12 6.46 -10.75
CA ASN A 259 21.54 7.81 -10.91
C ASN A 259 20.06 7.89 -11.32
N GLU A 260 19.35 6.76 -11.43
CA GLU A 260 17.92 6.78 -11.75
C GLU A 260 17.03 7.11 -10.55
N ARG A 261 15.89 7.74 -10.83
CA ARG A 261 14.82 7.97 -9.86
C ARG A 261 13.58 7.15 -10.20
N ALA A 262 13.01 6.52 -9.18
CA ALA A 262 11.73 5.84 -9.27
C ALA A 262 10.62 6.59 -8.53
N LEU A 263 9.43 6.61 -9.11
CA LEU A 263 8.18 6.95 -8.43
C LEU A 263 7.27 5.71 -8.40
N SER A 264 6.96 5.24 -7.20
CA SER A 264 6.49 3.87 -6.97
C SER A 264 5.24 3.83 -6.12
N THR A 265 4.34 2.91 -6.43
CA THR A 265 3.18 2.62 -5.58
C THR A 265 3.44 1.53 -4.53
N ALA A 266 4.67 1.00 -4.44
CA ALA A 266 5.07 0.03 -3.43
C ALA A 266 5.20 0.64 -2.03
N ASN A 267 5.73 -0.13 -1.08
CA ASN A 267 5.77 0.18 0.35
C ASN A 267 7.10 0.73 0.87
N ARG A 268 8.24 0.49 0.19
CA ARG A 268 9.57 0.83 0.69
C ARG A 268 10.41 1.61 -0.30
N ASN A 269 11.17 2.57 0.23
CA ASN A 269 12.04 3.47 -0.53
C ASN A 269 13.49 3.55 -0.01
N PHE A 270 13.93 2.55 0.74
CA PHE A 270 15.30 2.47 1.24
C PHE A 270 16.33 2.52 0.10
N LYS A 271 17.53 3.04 0.37
CA LYS A 271 18.62 3.06 -0.61
C LYS A 271 18.94 1.63 -1.05
N GLY A 272 19.06 1.39 -2.37
CA GLY A 272 19.28 0.05 -2.93
C GLY A 272 18.05 -0.86 -2.93
N ARG A 273 16.86 -0.37 -2.56
CA ARG A 273 15.67 -1.22 -2.45
C ARG A 273 15.24 -1.85 -3.78
N MET A 274 15.43 -1.13 -4.89
CA MET A 274 15.08 -1.58 -6.24
C MET A 274 16.31 -2.03 -7.04
N GLY A 275 17.31 -2.61 -6.38
CA GLY A 275 18.51 -3.14 -7.00
C GLY A 275 19.73 -2.26 -6.74
N CYS A 276 20.10 -1.42 -7.71
CA CYS A 276 21.28 -0.56 -7.58
C CYS A 276 21.13 0.43 -6.41
N SER A 277 22.23 0.69 -5.69
CA SER A 277 22.30 1.67 -4.60
C SER A 277 23.08 2.94 -4.98
N GLU A 278 23.65 2.98 -6.18
CA GLU A 278 24.50 4.06 -6.65
C GLU A 278 23.66 5.26 -7.09
N ASN A 279 23.52 6.23 -6.19
CA ASN A 279 22.79 7.49 -6.42
C ASN A 279 21.34 7.32 -6.92
N THR A 280 20.68 6.22 -6.53
CA THR A 280 19.28 5.95 -6.87
C THR A 280 18.33 6.54 -5.83
N GLU A 281 17.23 7.13 -6.26
CA GLU A 281 16.16 7.62 -5.37
C GLU A 281 14.85 6.88 -5.64
N VAL A 282 14.10 6.55 -4.59
CA VAL A 282 12.75 5.98 -4.70
C VAL A 282 11.78 6.86 -3.94
N TYR A 283 10.71 7.29 -4.60
CA TYR A 283 9.60 8.02 -4.00
C TYR A 283 8.37 7.11 -3.96
N LEU A 284 7.56 7.21 -2.90
CA LEU A 284 6.32 6.44 -2.79
C LEU A 284 5.12 7.36 -2.90
N ALA A 285 4.16 7.02 -3.75
CA ALA A 285 2.94 7.80 -3.93
C ALA A 285 1.75 6.90 -4.30
N SER A 286 0.56 7.51 -4.40
CA SER A 286 -0.66 6.83 -4.87
C SER A 286 -0.61 6.49 -6.37
N PRO A 287 -1.41 5.53 -6.84
CA PRO A 287 -1.51 5.19 -8.26
C PRO A 287 -1.79 6.39 -9.17
N ALA A 288 -2.62 7.33 -8.71
CA ALA A 288 -2.94 8.52 -9.47
C ALA A 288 -1.73 9.45 -9.65
N THR A 289 -0.99 9.71 -8.57
CA THR A 289 0.25 10.52 -8.62
C THR A 289 1.29 9.86 -9.52
N VAL A 290 1.45 8.54 -9.48
CA VAL A 290 2.37 7.82 -10.38
C VAL A 290 1.93 7.92 -11.83
N ALA A 291 0.64 7.70 -12.11
CA ALA A 291 0.10 7.73 -13.47
C ALA A 291 0.19 9.13 -14.11
N VAL A 292 -0.19 10.20 -13.39
CA VAL A 292 -0.07 11.56 -13.92
C VAL A 292 1.39 11.95 -14.12
N SER A 293 2.27 11.57 -13.20
CA SER A 293 3.71 11.87 -13.33
C SER A 293 4.34 11.17 -14.52
N ALA A 294 3.87 9.96 -14.88
CA ALA A 294 4.35 9.22 -16.04
C ALA A 294 4.08 9.94 -17.38
N LEU A 295 3.04 10.77 -17.45
CA LEU A 295 2.76 11.60 -18.63
C LEU A 295 3.82 12.68 -18.85
N TYR A 296 4.32 13.27 -17.76
CA TYR A 296 5.25 14.40 -17.81
C TYR A 296 6.72 13.99 -17.68
N GLY A 297 7.01 12.81 -17.13
CA GLY A 297 8.37 12.35 -16.84
C GLY A 297 8.96 12.99 -15.58
N GLU A 298 8.11 13.56 -14.73
CA GLU A 298 8.48 14.24 -13.50
C GLU A 298 7.37 14.12 -12.46
N ILE A 299 7.72 14.24 -11.18
CA ILE A 299 6.75 14.20 -10.08
C ILE A 299 5.72 15.31 -10.30
N THR A 300 4.45 14.91 -10.43
CA THR A 300 3.32 15.78 -10.76
C THR A 300 2.17 15.49 -9.81
N GLU A 301 1.54 16.55 -9.30
CA GLU A 301 0.36 16.45 -8.46
C GLU A 301 -0.89 16.12 -9.30
N TYR A 302 -1.63 15.10 -8.89
CA TYR A 302 -2.92 14.79 -9.50
C TYR A 302 -4.02 15.68 -8.92
N LYS A 303 -4.74 16.40 -9.80
CA LYS A 303 -5.77 17.38 -9.40
C LYS A 303 -7.21 16.84 -9.43
N GLY A 304 -7.43 15.58 -9.84
CA GLY A 304 -8.76 14.96 -9.85
C GLY A 304 -9.60 15.20 -11.11
N GLU A 305 -8.95 15.53 -12.23
CA GLU A 305 -9.56 15.73 -13.56
C GLU A 305 -9.69 14.42 -14.36
#